data_AF-A0A346YTN7-F1
#
_entry.id   AF-A0A346YTN7-F1
#
_cell.length_a   1.000
_cell.length_b   1.000
_cell.length_c   1.000
_cell.angle_alpha   90.00
_cell.angle_beta   90.00
_cell.angle_gamma   90.00
#
_symmetry.space_group_name_H-M   'P 1'
#
loop_
_entity.id
_entity.type
_entity.pdbx_description
1 polymer ?
#
loop_
_entity_poly.entity_id
_entity_poly.type
_entity_poly.pdbx_seq_one_letter_code
_entity_poly.pdbx_strand_id
1 'polypeptide(L)'
;MRVLLLGANGFIGSSILLRLMSGGHAVTGLARHPNRAACKWPGAGWIKSDLSKMLHSDDWRSLVEDHDVIVNCAGALQDGLSDDLAATQEQSMRALYERASSAGNKRIVQISASDNSRSGHLPFMATKRRADDALATSGVEYVILRPALVLGRNAHGGSALIRALASTPFAVPLLHADSSVQTVAVDDVADIVAMAVEGALPSGTDIELAAPERLTLGQLVQLHRQWLGLPSARVVQVPSWFGSMISRFADLAGRLGWRSPLRSTALAVMEHGVTTQFELPDLPAGHALRTAQQALGANPSGVQDLWFARLYLLKPVVIVSISAFWFLSGTFPLADPSRAAAHFEPFMTPSLALALTLATCAIDIALGLLILIRPFTRKALIAMLVVALSYLLGGTVLKPDLWLDPLGPLVKVLPFLSLCVVALAILDER
;
A
#
# COMPACT_ATOMS: atom_id res chain seq x y z
N MET A 1 2.12 -15.58 -26.89
CA MET A 1 0.73 -15.09 -26.66
C MET A 1 0.78 -13.62 -26.27
N ARG A 2 -0.28 -12.89 -26.57
CA ARG A 2 -0.54 -11.52 -26.12
C ARG A 2 -1.33 -11.59 -24.81
N VAL A 3 -0.77 -11.03 -23.74
CA VAL A 3 -1.36 -11.11 -22.40
C VAL A 3 -1.74 -9.71 -21.92
N LEU A 4 -3.00 -9.53 -21.54
CA LEU A 4 -3.45 -8.32 -20.84
C LEU A 4 -3.29 -8.54 -19.33
N LEU A 5 -2.51 -7.69 -18.66
CA LEU A 5 -2.26 -7.81 -17.21
C LEU A 5 -2.86 -6.65 -16.43
N LEU A 6 -3.92 -6.92 -15.67
CA LEU A 6 -4.54 -5.97 -14.77
C LEU A 6 -3.77 -5.95 -13.45
N GLY A 7 -3.39 -4.76 -12.98
CA GLY A 7 -2.57 -4.63 -11.77
C GLY A 7 -1.08 -4.90 -11.98
N ALA A 8 -0.58 -4.80 -13.22
CA ALA A 8 0.82 -5.04 -13.60
C ALA A 8 1.87 -4.25 -12.79
N ASN A 9 1.53 -3.05 -12.30
CA ASN A 9 2.42 -2.23 -11.46
C ASN A 9 2.35 -2.56 -9.95
N GLY A 10 1.54 -3.55 -9.57
CA GLY A 10 1.36 -3.99 -8.18
C GLY A 10 2.46 -4.92 -7.70
N PHE A 11 2.40 -5.31 -6.44
CA PHE A 11 3.36 -6.23 -5.81
C PHE A 11 3.40 -7.60 -6.53
N ILE A 12 2.26 -8.29 -6.61
CA ILE A 12 2.14 -9.58 -7.31
C ILE A 12 2.26 -9.39 -8.83
N GLY A 13 1.52 -8.42 -9.38
CA GLY A 13 1.47 -8.17 -10.82
C GLY A 13 2.83 -7.85 -11.44
N SER A 14 3.73 -7.14 -10.75
CA SER A 14 5.06 -6.85 -11.31
C SER A 14 5.97 -8.09 -11.40
N SER A 15 5.79 -9.05 -10.50
CA SER A 15 6.53 -10.33 -10.54
C SER A 15 5.99 -11.22 -11.67
N ILE A 16 4.66 -11.25 -11.84
CA ILE A 16 4.00 -11.92 -12.97
C ILE A 16 4.42 -11.29 -14.30
N LEU A 17 4.43 -9.95 -14.39
CA LEU A 17 4.88 -9.22 -15.57
C LEU A 17 6.28 -9.67 -16.01
N LEU A 18 7.23 -9.65 -15.07
CA LEU A 18 8.60 -10.07 -15.34
C LEU A 18 8.67 -11.55 -15.77
N ARG A 19 7.95 -12.44 -15.08
CA ARG A 19 7.94 -13.88 -15.39
C ARG A 19 7.35 -14.19 -16.77
N LEU A 20 6.26 -13.53 -17.14
CA LEU A 20 5.62 -13.69 -18.44
C LEU A 20 6.49 -13.10 -19.57
N MET A 21 7.08 -11.93 -19.36
CA MET A 21 8.02 -11.35 -20.34
C MET A 21 9.25 -12.25 -20.55
N SER A 22 9.78 -12.81 -19.46
CA SER A 22 10.91 -13.76 -19.54
C SER A 22 10.54 -15.07 -20.24
N GLY A 23 9.26 -15.46 -20.20
CA GLY A 23 8.69 -16.57 -20.97
C GLY A 23 8.39 -16.25 -22.44
N GLY A 24 8.74 -15.05 -22.93
CA GLY A 24 8.53 -14.65 -24.32
C GLY A 24 7.10 -14.20 -24.66
N HIS A 25 6.25 -13.95 -23.65
CA HIS A 25 4.92 -13.40 -23.87
C HIS A 25 4.96 -11.89 -24.12
N ALA A 26 4.11 -11.40 -25.01
CA ALA A 26 3.89 -9.97 -25.21
C ALA A 26 2.89 -9.47 -24.18
N VAL A 27 3.35 -8.77 -23.15
CA VAL A 27 2.49 -8.35 -22.02
C VAL A 27 2.13 -6.87 -22.13
N THR A 28 0.83 -6.57 -22.03
CA THR A 28 0.28 -5.22 -21.95
C THR A 28 -0.32 -4.98 -20.57
N GLY A 29 0.23 -4.04 -19.82
CA GLY A 29 -0.28 -3.66 -18.50
C GLY A 29 -1.30 -2.51 -18.56
N LEU A 30 -2.34 -2.58 -17.73
CA LEU A 30 -3.19 -1.41 -17.46
C LEU A 30 -2.62 -0.58 -16.31
N ALA A 31 -2.53 0.74 -16.51
CA ALA A 31 -2.08 1.66 -15.48
C ALA A 31 -2.79 3.03 -15.55
N ARG A 32 -3.07 3.61 -14.38
CA ARG A 32 -3.56 5.01 -14.27
C ARG A 32 -2.52 6.03 -14.77
N HIS A 33 -1.23 5.70 -14.62
CA HIS A 33 -0.08 6.52 -15.03
C HIS A 33 0.90 5.68 -15.87
N PRO A 34 0.60 5.42 -17.15
CA PRO A 34 1.41 4.53 -17.99
C PRO A 34 2.84 5.02 -18.19
N ASN A 35 3.10 6.33 -18.24
CA ASN A 35 4.46 6.85 -18.45
C ASN A 35 5.43 6.40 -17.34
N ARG A 36 5.01 6.45 -16.06
CA ARG A 36 5.82 5.97 -14.95
C ARG A 36 6.03 4.45 -15.02
N ALA A 37 5.00 3.73 -15.46
CA ALA A 37 5.05 2.29 -15.63
C ALA A 37 6.05 1.88 -16.72
N ALA A 38 6.00 2.57 -17.86
CA ALA A 38 6.91 2.38 -18.99
C ALA A 38 8.37 2.70 -18.61
N CYS A 39 8.62 3.72 -17.77
CA CYS A 39 9.97 3.97 -17.25
C CYS A 39 10.50 2.79 -16.41
N LYS A 40 9.64 2.14 -15.62
CA LYS A 40 10.02 1.01 -14.76
C LYS A 40 10.12 -0.31 -15.55
N TRP A 41 9.27 -0.47 -16.56
CA TRP A 41 9.12 -1.69 -17.36
C TRP A 41 9.04 -1.34 -18.85
N PRO A 42 10.17 -0.95 -19.48
CA PRO A 42 10.19 -0.47 -20.86
C PRO A 42 9.89 -1.55 -21.91
N GLY A 43 10.07 -2.83 -21.57
CA GLY A 43 9.77 -3.94 -22.46
C GLY A 43 8.29 -4.38 -22.49
N ALA A 44 7.42 -3.77 -21.68
CA ALA A 44 6.00 -4.07 -21.64
C ALA A 44 5.18 -2.99 -22.38
N GLY A 45 4.06 -3.40 -22.99
CA GLY A 45 3.05 -2.46 -23.47
C GLY A 45 2.29 -1.83 -22.29
N TRP A 46 1.86 -0.58 -22.43
CA TRP A 46 1.10 0.12 -21.38
C TRP A 46 -0.08 0.87 -21.94
N ILE A 47 -1.26 0.62 -21.38
CA ILE A 47 -2.49 1.34 -21.74
C ILE A 47 -2.98 2.12 -20.53
N LYS A 48 -3.32 3.40 -20.77
CA LYS A 48 -3.92 4.25 -19.75
C LYS A 48 -5.35 3.79 -19.51
N SER A 49 -5.62 3.25 -18.33
CA SER A 49 -6.98 2.92 -17.93
C SER A 49 -7.18 2.99 -16.42
N ASP A 50 -8.44 3.16 -16.02
CA ASP A 50 -8.91 3.16 -14.65
C ASP A 50 -10.10 2.21 -14.54
N LEU A 51 -9.90 1.09 -13.85
CA LEU A 51 -10.92 0.04 -13.69
C LEU A 51 -12.21 0.58 -13.06
N SER A 52 -12.12 1.59 -12.18
CA SER A 52 -13.30 2.22 -11.57
C SER A 52 -14.22 2.92 -12.59
N LYS A 53 -13.75 3.11 -13.82
CA LYS A 53 -14.49 3.71 -14.94
C LYS A 53 -14.83 2.74 -16.05
N MET A 54 -14.30 1.52 -16.00
CA MET A 54 -14.55 0.48 -17.00
C MET A 54 -15.70 -0.41 -16.54
N LEU A 55 -16.91 0.13 -16.59
CA LEU A 55 -18.09 -0.48 -15.95
C LEU A 55 -19.01 -1.17 -16.97
N HIS A 56 -18.73 -1.03 -18.26
CA HIS A 56 -19.52 -1.60 -19.34
C HIS A 56 -18.66 -2.52 -20.23
N SER A 57 -19.28 -3.56 -20.80
CA SER A 57 -18.61 -4.53 -21.68
C SER A 57 -17.84 -3.85 -22.83
N ASP A 58 -18.39 -2.78 -23.37
CA ASP A 58 -17.79 -2.02 -24.47
C ASP A 58 -16.48 -1.30 -24.10
N ASP A 59 -16.29 -0.95 -22.83
CA ASP A 59 -15.04 -0.35 -22.33
C ASP A 59 -13.86 -1.33 -22.47
N TRP A 60 -14.15 -2.63 -22.53
CA TRP A 60 -13.18 -3.71 -22.62
C TRP A 60 -12.93 -4.20 -24.05
N ARG A 61 -13.67 -3.67 -25.04
CA ARG A 61 -13.71 -4.22 -26.40
C ARG A 61 -12.33 -4.44 -27.02
N SER A 62 -11.57 -3.37 -27.22
CA SER A 62 -10.24 -3.44 -27.83
C SER A 62 -9.27 -4.26 -26.97
N LEU A 63 -9.33 -4.10 -25.65
CA LEU A 63 -8.46 -4.80 -24.72
C LEU A 63 -8.65 -6.32 -24.75
N VAL A 64 -9.89 -6.79 -24.88
CA VAL A 64 -10.19 -8.22 -24.95
C VAL A 64 -9.87 -8.78 -26.34
N GLU A 65 -10.18 -8.05 -27.41
CA GLU A 65 -9.93 -8.52 -28.79
C GLU A 65 -8.43 -8.64 -29.10
N ASP A 66 -7.64 -7.67 -28.64
CA ASP A 66 -6.20 -7.58 -28.92
C ASP A 66 -5.34 -8.55 -28.10
N HIS A 67 -5.92 -9.28 -27.14
CA HIS A 67 -5.18 -10.17 -26.24
C HIS A 67 -5.79 -11.58 -26.20
N ASP A 68 -4.94 -12.58 -26.03
CA ASP A 68 -5.34 -13.99 -26.05
C ASP A 68 -5.72 -14.45 -24.62
N VAL A 69 -4.97 -13.98 -23.63
CA VAL A 69 -5.17 -14.29 -22.20
C VAL A 69 -5.23 -13.00 -21.39
N ILE A 70 -6.13 -12.95 -20.40
CA ILE A 70 -6.26 -11.84 -19.47
C ILE A 70 -5.89 -12.34 -18.08
N VAL A 71 -4.90 -11.71 -17.46
CA VAL A 71 -4.48 -11.99 -16.09
C VAL A 71 -4.95 -10.85 -15.20
N ASN A 72 -5.78 -11.16 -14.23
CA ASN A 72 -6.28 -10.19 -13.27
C ASN A 72 -5.57 -10.32 -11.91
N CYS A 73 -4.69 -9.36 -11.62
CA CYS A 73 -4.08 -9.16 -10.31
C CYS A 73 -4.51 -7.85 -9.66
N ALA A 74 -5.52 -7.17 -10.23
CA ALA A 74 -6.05 -5.96 -9.66
C ALA A 74 -6.85 -6.29 -8.40
N GLY A 75 -6.56 -5.56 -7.33
CA GLY A 75 -7.20 -5.77 -6.04
C GLY A 75 -6.77 -4.73 -5.02
N ALA A 76 -7.68 -4.45 -4.11
CA ALA A 76 -7.51 -3.64 -2.93
C ALA A 76 -8.22 -4.35 -1.77
N LEU A 77 -7.67 -4.25 -0.56
CA LEU A 77 -8.23 -4.97 0.60
C LEU A 77 -9.44 -4.24 1.21
N GLN A 78 -9.57 -2.94 0.99
CA GLN A 78 -10.62 -2.11 1.59
C GLN A 78 -10.82 -0.81 0.79
N ASP A 79 -12.03 -0.26 0.81
CA ASP A 79 -12.36 1.03 0.21
C ASP A 79 -11.53 2.17 0.81
N GLY A 80 -11.27 3.20 0.02
CA GLY A 80 -10.62 4.44 0.46
C GLY A 80 -10.93 5.58 -0.50
N LEU A 81 -10.40 6.78 -0.21
CA LEU A 81 -10.66 7.99 -1.02
C LEU A 81 -10.39 7.82 -2.53
N SER A 82 -9.56 6.84 -2.92
CA SER A 82 -9.19 6.59 -4.33
C SER A 82 -9.48 5.16 -4.80
N ASP A 83 -10.11 4.34 -3.98
CA ASP A 83 -10.38 2.93 -4.27
C ASP A 83 -11.86 2.65 -3.93
N ASP A 84 -12.67 2.36 -4.96
CA ASP A 84 -14.05 1.86 -4.86
C ASP A 84 -14.02 0.36 -5.23
N LEU A 85 -14.17 -0.50 -4.22
CA LEU A 85 -14.12 -1.94 -4.39
C LEU A 85 -15.29 -2.48 -5.20
N ALA A 86 -16.49 -1.94 -5.03
CA ALA A 86 -17.66 -2.43 -5.77
C ALA A 86 -17.53 -2.13 -7.26
N ALA A 87 -17.10 -0.90 -7.60
CA ALA A 87 -16.82 -0.52 -8.97
C ALA A 87 -15.67 -1.35 -9.57
N THR A 88 -14.54 -1.46 -8.85
CA THR A 88 -13.30 -2.00 -9.40
C THR A 88 -13.22 -3.53 -9.38
N GLN A 89 -13.72 -4.18 -8.33
CA GLN A 89 -13.55 -5.63 -8.13
C GLN A 89 -14.74 -6.45 -8.58
N GLU A 90 -15.92 -5.85 -8.65
CA GLU A 90 -17.12 -6.54 -9.09
C GLU A 90 -17.61 -6.02 -10.43
N GLN A 91 -18.07 -4.77 -10.50
CA GLN A 91 -18.74 -4.26 -11.71
C GLN A 91 -17.83 -4.30 -12.92
N SER A 92 -16.60 -3.79 -12.78
CA SER A 92 -15.62 -3.79 -13.85
C SER A 92 -15.22 -5.19 -14.30
N MET A 93 -15.14 -6.14 -13.36
CA MET A 93 -14.79 -7.52 -13.65
C MET A 93 -15.95 -8.25 -14.34
N ARG A 94 -17.19 -8.03 -13.92
CA ARG A 94 -18.38 -8.56 -14.60
C ARG A 94 -18.45 -8.07 -16.05
N ALA A 95 -18.20 -6.78 -16.28
CA ALA A 95 -18.13 -6.20 -17.63
C ALA A 95 -17.02 -6.84 -18.49
N LEU A 96 -15.85 -7.09 -17.90
CA LEU A 96 -14.77 -7.82 -18.57
C LEU A 96 -15.20 -9.24 -18.95
N TYR A 97 -15.86 -9.98 -18.05
CA TYR A 97 -16.27 -11.36 -18.29
C TYR A 97 -17.34 -11.45 -19.37
N GLU A 98 -18.30 -10.52 -19.37
CA GLU A 98 -19.31 -10.38 -20.43
C GLU A 98 -18.64 -10.16 -21.80
N ARG A 99 -17.65 -9.26 -21.86
CA ARG A 99 -16.91 -8.99 -23.10
C ARG A 99 -16.09 -10.20 -23.55
N ALA A 100 -15.38 -10.84 -22.63
CA ALA A 100 -14.56 -12.02 -22.91
C ALA A 100 -15.41 -13.21 -23.39
N SER A 101 -16.58 -13.41 -22.79
CA SER A 101 -17.55 -14.45 -23.21
C SER A 101 -18.03 -14.18 -24.63
N SER A 102 -18.41 -12.93 -24.93
CA SER A 102 -18.87 -12.53 -26.27
C SER A 102 -17.79 -12.63 -27.35
N ALA A 103 -16.52 -12.39 -27.00
CA ALA A 103 -15.41 -12.48 -27.95
C ALA A 103 -15.04 -13.93 -28.31
N GLY A 104 -15.30 -14.89 -27.41
CA GLY A 104 -14.91 -16.29 -27.56
C GLY A 104 -13.40 -16.52 -27.53
N ASN A 105 -12.98 -17.76 -27.27
CA ASN A 105 -11.56 -18.17 -27.26
C ASN A 105 -10.66 -17.30 -26.36
N LYS A 106 -11.20 -16.80 -25.25
CA LYS A 106 -10.45 -16.05 -24.23
C LYS A 106 -10.28 -16.90 -22.99
N ARG A 107 -9.14 -16.71 -22.34
CA ARG A 107 -8.85 -17.30 -21.03
C ARG A 107 -8.58 -16.22 -20.00
N ILE A 108 -9.11 -16.41 -18.79
CA ILE A 108 -8.92 -15.49 -17.66
C ILE A 108 -8.19 -16.20 -16.52
N VAL A 109 -7.05 -15.66 -16.10
CA VAL A 109 -6.35 -16.09 -14.89
C VAL A 109 -6.62 -15.07 -13.79
N GLN A 110 -7.37 -15.47 -12.78
CA GLN A 110 -7.87 -14.61 -11.72
C GLN A 110 -7.08 -14.83 -10.43
N ILE A 111 -6.43 -13.80 -9.91
CA ILE A 111 -5.89 -13.82 -8.55
C ILE A 111 -6.99 -13.38 -7.57
N SER A 112 -7.48 -14.32 -6.78
CA SER A 112 -8.46 -14.07 -5.73
C SER A 112 -7.86 -14.22 -4.33
N ALA A 113 -8.68 -14.45 -3.32
CA ALA A 113 -8.26 -14.72 -1.96
C ALA A 113 -9.03 -15.94 -1.42
N SER A 114 -8.41 -16.64 -0.48
CA SER A 114 -9.02 -17.77 0.20
C SER A 114 -10.22 -17.31 1.02
N ASP A 115 -11.31 -18.04 0.87
CA ASP A 115 -12.51 -17.89 1.67
C ASP A 115 -12.42 -18.85 2.86
N ASN A 116 -11.71 -18.45 3.91
CA ASN A 116 -11.89 -19.17 5.15
C ASN A 116 -13.33 -18.88 5.66
N SER A 117 -14.08 -19.93 5.98
CA SER A 117 -15.50 -19.83 6.36
C SER A 117 -15.78 -18.86 7.53
N ARG A 118 -14.75 -18.45 8.27
CA ARG A 118 -14.84 -17.53 9.41
C ARG A 118 -14.68 -16.05 9.04
N SER A 119 -13.98 -15.72 7.95
CA SER A 119 -13.78 -14.33 7.46
C SER A 119 -14.55 -14.04 6.17
N GLY A 120 -15.21 -15.04 5.59
CA GLY A 120 -15.98 -14.92 4.35
C GLY A 120 -17.15 -13.95 4.37
N HIS A 121 -17.59 -13.49 5.56
CA HIS A 121 -18.62 -12.48 5.74
C HIS A 121 -18.09 -11.04 5.61
N LEU A 122 -16.77 -10.84 5.57
CA LEU A 122 -16.17 -9.51 5.41
C LEU A 122 -16.50 -8.93 4.02
N PRO A 123 -16.88 -7.64 3.89
CA PRO A 123 -17.34 -7.05 2.63
C PRO A 123 -16.38 -7.21 1.44
N PHE A 124 -15.07 -7.17 1.68
CA PHE A 124 -14.06 -7.34 0.63
C PHE A 124 -14.02 -8.79 0.10
N MET A 125 -14.18 -9.80 0.96
CA MET A 125 -14.29 -11.20 0.55
C MET A 125 -15.59 -11.47 -0.18
N ALA A 126 -16.70 -10.88 0.28
CA ALA A 126 -17.98 -10.99 -0.41
C ALA A 126 -17.94 -10.40 -1.83
N THR A 127 -17.22 -9.30 -2.05
CA THR A 127 -17.10 -8.67 -3.38
C THR A 127 -16.22 -9.50 -4.32
N LYS A 128 -15.08 -10.01 -3.83
CA LYS A 128 -14.24 -10.97 -4.56
C LYS A 128 -14.99 -12.25 -4.92
N ARG A 129 -15.69 -12.86 -3.96
CA ARG A 129 -16.46 -14.09 -4.19
C ARG A 129 -17.53 -13.90 -5.26
N ARG A 130 -18.30 -12.80 -5.20
CA ARG A 130 -19.31 -12.48 -6.22
C ARG A 130 -18.71 -12.30 -7.62
N ALA A 131 -17.50 -11.77 -7.73
CA ALA A 131 -16.79 -11.68 -9.01
C ALA A 131 -16.28 -13.05 -9.47
N ASP A 132 -15.75 -13.87 -8.56
CA ASP A 132 -15.29 -15.23 -8.88
C ASP A 132 -16.47 -16.12 -9.32
N ASP A 133 -17.61 -16.06 -8.64
CA ASP A 133 -18.84 -16.78 -9.01
C ASP A 133 -19.35 -16.33 -10.39
N ALA A 134 -19.26 -15.04 -10.67
CA ALA A 134 -19.61 -14.48 -11.98
C ALA A 134 -18.66 -14.98 -13.09
N LEU A 135 -17.36 -15.10 -12.80
CA LEU A 135 -16.40 -15.69 -13.73
C LEU A 135 -16.72 -17.17 -13.99
N ALA A 136 -16.98 -17.92 -12.91
CA ALA A 136 -17.28 -19.35 -12.99
C ALA A 136 -18.53 -19.66 -13.83
N THR A 137 -19.51 -18.75 -13.83
CA THR A 137 -20.78 -18.88 -14.57
C THR A 137 -20.78 -18.14 -15.92
N SER A 138 -19.69 -17.45 -16.29
CA SER A 138 -19.62 -16.60 -17.50
C SER A 138 -19.48 -17.37 -18.82
N GLY A 139 -19.11 -18.66 -18.76
CA GLY A 139 -18.77 -19.47 -19.92
C GLY A 139 -17.38 -19.22 -20.52
N VAL A 140 -16.59 -18.32 -19.94
CA VAL A 140 -15.18 -18.06 -20.34
C VAL A 140 -14.27 -19.15 -19.77
N GLU A 141 -13.20 -19.51 -20.47
CA GLU A 141 -12.17 -20.37 -19.86
C GLU A 141 -11.48 -19.63 -18.71
N TYR A 142 -11.34 -20.28 -17.55
CA TYR A 142 -10.76 -19.61 -16.39
C TYR A 142 -9.88 -20.50 -15.52
N VAL A 143 -8.99 -19.85 -14.79
CA VAL A 143 -8.23 -20.40 -13.66
C VAL A 143 -8.28 -19.38 -12.53
N ILE A 144 -8.77 -19.79 -11.36
CA ILE A 144 -8.79 -18.97 -10.14
C ILE A 144 -7.68 -19.47 -9.21
N LEU A 145 -6.79 -18.56 -8.82
CA LEU A 145 -5.69 -18.80 -7.91
C LEU A 145 -5.91 -17.98 -6.64
N ARG A 146 -5.94 -18.64 -5.49
CA ARG A 146 -6.20 -18.03 -4.17
C ARG A 146 -4.94 -18.08 -3.31
N PRO A 147 -3.96 -17.18 -3.53
CA PRO A 147 -2.76 -17.15 -2.70
C PRO A 147 -3.09 -16.82 -1.24
N ALA A 148 -2.37 -17.47 -0.32
CA ALA A 148 -2.31 -17.10 1.09
C ALA A 148 -1.48 -15.81 1.26
N LEU A 149 -0.78 -15.65 2.39
CA LEU A 149 0.05 -14.47 2.59
C LEU A 149 1.27 -14.50 1.64
N VAL A 150 1.28 -13.62 0.65
CA VAL A 150 2.36 -13.56 -0.34
C VAL A 150 3.62 -12.88 0.22
N LEU A 151 4.75 -13.59 0.16
CA LEU A 151 6.08 -13.10 0.54
C LEU A 151 6.96 -12.89 -0.69
N GLY A 152 7.84 -11.90 -0.65
CA GLY A 152 8.80 -11.65 -1.72
C GLY A 152 9.84 -10.61 -1.34
N ARG A 153 10.71 -10.26 -2.29
CA ARG A 153 11.70 -9.17 -2.15
C ARG A 153 11.03 -7.87 -1.75
N ASN A 154 10.05 -7.45 -2.55
CA ASN A 154 9.19 -6.32 -2.22
C ASN A 154 8.14 -6.75 -1.19
N ALA A 155 7.59 -5.80 -0.45
CA ALA A 155 6.53 -6.07 0.52
C ALA A 155 5.36 -5.11 0.35
N HIS A 156 4.14 -5.61 0.54
CA HIS A 156 2.93 -4.80 0.44
C HIS A 156 1.86 -5.34 1.39
N GLY A 157 1.03 -4.43 1.93
CA GLY A 157 -0.04 -4.82 2.86
C GLY A 157 0.50 -5.59 4.07
N GLY A 158 0.02 -6.82 4.26
CA GLY A 158 0.37 -7.68 5.40
C GLY A 158 1.87 -8.00 5.48
N SER A 159 2.53 -8.33 4.37
CA SER A 159 3.97 -8.64 4.37
C SER A 159 4.84 -7.42 4.71
N ALA A 160 4.40 -6.21 4.32
CA ALA A 160 5.07 -4.96 4.69
C ALA A 160 4.95 -4.70 6.19
N LEU A 161 3.77 -4.93 6.77
CA LEU A 161 3.55 -4.78 8.20
C LEU A 161 4.37 -5.79 9.01
N ILE A 162 4.40 -7.07 8.61
CA ILE A 162 5.21 -8.10 9.27
C ILE A 162 6.69 -7.71 9.24
N ARG A 163 7.21 -7.27 8.08
CA ARG A 163 8.58 -6.76 7.95
C ARG A 163 8.83 -5.57 8.86
N ALA A 164 7.88 -4.63 8.96
CA ALA A 164 7.98 -3.46 9.80
C ALA A 164 8.02 -3.82 11.30
N LEU A 165 7.09 -4.66 11.76
CA LEU A 165 7.00 -5.16 13.13
C LEU A 165 8.27 -5.93 13.53
N ALA A 166 8.85 -6.70 12.61
CA ALA A 166 10.12 -7.39 12.83
C ALA A 166 11.28 -6.44 13.19
N SER A 167 11.22 -5.17 12.78
CA SER A 167 12.27 -4.17 13.04
C SER A 167 12.12 -3.39 14.35
N THR A 168 11.07 -3.66 15.13
CA THR A 168 10.82 -2.98 16.41
C THR A 168 11.96 -3.20 17.40
N PRO A 169 12.39 -2.16 18.14
CA PRO A 169 13.49 -2.29 19.10
C PRO A 169 13.01 -2.98 20.38
N PHE A 170 13.91 -3.73 21.02
CA PHE A 170 13.74 -4.42 22.32
C PHE A 170 12.69 -5.53 22.40
N ALA A 171 11.48 -5.32 21.89
CA ALA A 171 10.38 -6.27 21.91
C ALA A 171 9.52 -6.13 20.64
N VAL A 172 8.83 -7.22 20.27
CA VAL A 172 7.95 -7.27 19.10
C VAL A 172 6.49 -7.21 19.56
N PRO A 173 5.81 -6.05 19.48
CA PRO A 173 4.41 -5.92 19.85
C PRO A 173 3.53 -6.54 18.76
N LEU A 174 2.77 -7.58 19.09
CA LEU A 174 1.86 -8.24 18.14
C LEU A 174 0.45 -8.35 18.70
N LEU A 175 -0.52 -8.09 17.83
CA LEU A 175 -1.91 -8.49 18.01
C LEU A 175 -2.07 -9.90 17.42
N HIS A 176 -2.75 -10.79 18.14
CA HIS A 176 -3.02 -12.16 17.68
C HIS A 176 -1.75 -12.94 17.30
N ALA A 177 -0.70 -12.90 18.14
CA ALA A 177 0.58 -13.52 17.77
C ALA A 177 0.48 -15.04 17.54
N ASP A 178 -0.54 -15.69 18.11
CA ASP A 178 -0.80 -17.13 17.99
C ASP A 178 -1.68 -17.48 16.78
N SER A 179 -2.16 -16.50 16.01
CA SER A 179 -2.91 -16.75 14.78
C SER A 179 -2.07 -17.53 13.78
N SER A 180 -2.67 -18.56 13.20
CA SER A 180 -2.04 -19.40 12.18
C SER A 180 -1.98 -18.68 10.83
N VAL A 181 -0.81 -18.74 10.19
CA VAL A 181 -0.49 -18.08 8.93
C VAL A 181 0.27 -19.05 8.04
N GLN A 182 -0.28 -19.29 6.86
CA GLN A 182 0.41 -19.91 5.74
C GLN A 182 0.84 -18.84 4.76
N THR A 183 1.92 -19.13 4.03
CA THR A 183 2.53 -18.19 3.10
C THR A 183 2.76 -18.82 1.74
N VAL A 184 2.99 -17.99 0.73
CA VAL A 184 3.44 -18.42 -0.60
C VAL A 184 4.45 -17.41 -1.14
N ALA A 185 5.49 -17.88 -1.82
CA ALA A 185 6.43 -16.98 -2.47
C ALA A 185 5.78 -16.32 -3.70
N VAL A 186 6.00 -15.02 -3.89
CA VAL A 186 5.46 -14.27 -5.04
C VAL A 186 5.96 -14.84 -6.37
N ASP A 187 7.17 -15.37 -6.37
CA ASP A 187 7.79 -16.03 -7.52
C ASP A 187 7.04 -17.33 -7.85
N ASP A 188 6.65 -18.13 -6.86
CA ASP A 188 5.85 -19.35 -7.09
C ASP A 188 4.46 -19.01 -7.64
N VAL A 189 3.84 -17.93 -7.13
CA VAL A 189 2.57 -17.42 -7.69
C VAL A 189 2.77 -17.02 -9.16
N ALA A 190 3.88 -16.36 -9.49
CA ALA A 190 4.18 -15.94 -10.86
C ALA A 190 4.41 -17.15 -11.79
N ASP A 191 5.09 -18.20 -11.31
CA ASP A 191 5.30 -19.44 -12.05
C ASP A 191 3.97 -20.17 -12.32
N ILE A 192 3.09 -20.27 -11.33
CA ILE A 192 1.76 -20.89 -11.49
C ILE A 192 0.87 -20.08 -12.43
N VAL A 193 0.95 -18.74 -12.38
CA VAL A 193 0.25 -17.89 -13.35
C VAL A 193 0.78 -18.13 -14.77
N ALA A 194 2.09 -18.26 -14.95
CA ALA A 194 2.67 -18.57 -16.26
C ALA A 194 2.16 -19.93 -16.78
N MET A 195 2.13 -20.98 -15.94
CA MET A 195 1.53 -22.26 -16.32
C MET A 195 0.05 -22.15 -16.70
N ALA A 196 -0.73 -21.34 -15.96
CA ALA A 196 -2.14 -21.11 -16.26
C ALA A 196 -2.32 -20.41 -17.62
N VAL A 197 -1.48 -19.42 -17.90
CA VAL A 197 -1.44 -18.70 -19.19
C VAL A 197 -1.04 -19.64 -20.32
N GLU A 198 -0.05 -20.51 -20.11
CA GLU A 198 0.48 -21.47 -21.08
C GLU A 198 -0.43 -22.68 -21.35
N GLY A 199 -1.56 -22.79 -20.64
CA GLY A 199 -2.51 -23.88 -20.87
C GLY A 199 -2.29 -25.13 -20.02
N ALA A 200 -1.28 -25.13 -19.14
CA ALA A 200 -0.92 -26.28 -18.31
C ALA A 200 -1.93 -26.60 -17.21
N LEU A 201 -2.73 -25.61 -16.79
CA LEU A 201 -3.84 -25.80 -15.85
C LEU A 201 -5.17 -25.92 -16.62
N PRO A 202 -6.01 -26.93 -16.31
CA PRO A 202 -7.34 -27.08 -16.91
C PRO A 202 -8.23 -25.86 -16.65
N SER A 203 -9.13 -25.57 -17.59
CA SER A 203 -10.19 -24.58 -17.36
C SER A 203 -11.11 -25.06 -16.22
N GLY A 204 -11.59 -24.13 -15.39
CA GLY A 204 -12.39 -24.44 -14.21
C GLY A 204 -11.56 -24.69 -12.94
N THR A 205 -10.23 -24.62 -13.02
CA THR A 205 -9.35 -24.78 -11.85
C THR A 205 -9.60 -23.63 -10.86
N ASP A 206 -9.90 -23.97 -9.61
CA ASP A 206 -9.96 -23.05 -8.47
C ASP A 206 -9.14 -23.64 -7.32
N ILE A 207 -7.96 -23.05 -7.05
CA ILE A 207 -6.98 -23.63 -6.13
C ILE A 207 -6.41 -22.60 -5.16
N GLU A 208 -6.14 -23.04 -3.94
CA GLU A 208 -5.45 -22.25 -2.93
C GLU A 208 -3.93 -22.43 -3.04
N LEU A 209 -3.18 -21.32 -3.03
CA LEU A 209 -1.72 -21.34 -3.13
C LEU A 209 -1.12 -21.02 -1.76
N ALA A 210 -0.71 -22.07 -1.04
CA ALA A 210 -0.07 -21.96 0.25
C ALA A 210 0.95 -23.07 0.46
N ALA A 211 2.13 -22.72 0.95
CA ALA A 211 3.10 -23.69 1.42
C ALA A 211 2.48 -24.56 2.53
N PRO A 212 2.87 -25.85 2.63
CA PRO A 212 2.34 -26.77 3.64
C PRO A 212 2.73 -26.37 5.06
N GLU A 213 3.79 -25.57 5.23
CA GLU A 213 4.24 -25.02 6.50
C GLU A 213 3.18 -24.07 7.09
N ARG A 214 2.76 -24.35 8.32
CA ARG A 214 1.88 -23.46 9.12
C ARG A 214 2.70 -22.82 10.23
N LEU A 215 2.82 -21.51 10.21
CA LEU A 215 3.50 -20.71 11.23
C LEU A 215 2.48 -19.92 12.03
N THR A 216 2.80 -19.57 13.28
CA THR A 216 2.09 -18.49 13.96
C THR A 216 2.57 -17.14 13.44
N LEU A 217 1.74 -16.10 13.56
CA LEU A 217 2.15 -14.72 13.23
C LEU A 217 3.44 -14.33 13.98
N GLY A 218 3.55 -14.72 15.24
CA GLY A 218 4.76 -14.52 16.05
C GLY A 218 5.99 -15.18 15.43
N GLN A 219 5.88 -16.45 15.02
CA GLN A 219 6.98 -17.17 14.36
C GLN A 219 7.37 -16.51 13.02
N LEU A 220 6.39 -16.11 12.22
CA LEU A 220 6.64 -15.47 10.93
C LEU A 220 7.34 -14.11 11.08
N VAL A 221 6.98 -13.33 12.10
CA VAL A 221 7.66 -12.05 12.41
C VAL A 221 9.08 -12.29 12.92
N GLN A 222 9.31 -13.33 13.73
CA GLN A 222 10.67 -13.71 14.15
C GLN A 222 11.53 -14.16 12.96
N LEU A 223 10.96 -14.90 12.01
CA LEU A 223 11.66 -15.29 10.79
C LEU A 223 12.08 -14.08 9.96
N HIS A 224 11.19 -13.08 9.81
CA HIS A 224 11.56 -11.81 9.17
C HIS A 224 12.63 -11.04 9.96
N ARG A 225 12.57 -11.09 11.29
CA ARG A 225 13.56 -10.42 12.15
C ARG A 225 14.95 -11.03 12.00
N GLN A 226 15.04 -12.36 11.95
CA GLN A 226 16.27 -13.08 11.64
C GLN A 226 16.75 -12.74 10.22
N TRP A 227 15.86 -12.74 9.23
CA TRP A 227 16.18 -12.38 7.86
C TRP A 227 16.75 -10.95 7.74
N LEU A 228 16.26 -9.99 8.54
CA LEU A 228 16.78 -8.63 8.64
C LEU A 228 18.13 -8.52 9.39
N GLY A 229 18.69 -9.63 9.89
CA GLY A 229 19.94 -9.64 10.65
C GLY A 229 19.82 -9.03 12.05
N LEU A 230 18.62 -8.99 12.63
CA LEU A 230 18.38 -8.42 13.96
C LEU A 230 18.43 -9.52 15.03
N PRO A 231 18.94 -9.21 16.25
CA PRO A 231 18.95 -10.17 17.35
C PRO A 231 17.52 -10.53 17.76
N SER A 232 17.31 -11.76 18.23
CA SER A 232 15.99 -12.22 18.69
C SER A 232 15.40 -11.27 19.73
N ALA A 233 14.09 -11.08 19.70
CA ALA A 233 13.37 -10.22 20.63
C ALA A 233 12.10 -10.91 21.10
N ARG A 234 11.72 -10.65 22.35
CA ARG A 234 10.51 -11.25 22.92
C ARG A 234 9.27 -10.70 22.22
N VAL A 235 8.36 -11.60 21.84
CA VAL A 235 7.02 -11.23 21.37
C VAL A 235 6.19 -10.81 22.57
N VAL A 236 5.60 -9.61 22.50
CA VAL A 236 4.71 -9.06 23.52
C VAL A 236 3.31 -8.96 22.94
N GLN A 237 2.37 -9.65 23.57
CA GLN A 237 0.97 -9.60 23.19
C GLN A 237 0.40 -8.22 23.51
N VAL A 238 -0.12 -7.56 22.49
CA VAL A 238 -0.79 -6.27 22.61
C VAL A 238 -2.24 -6.51 23.04
N PRO A 239 -2.74 -5.82 24.08
CA PRO A 239 -4.15 -5.94 24.48
C PRO A 239 -5.11 -5.55 23.34
N SER A 240 -6.22 -6.28 23.23
CA SER A 240 -7.21 -6.09 22.16
C SER A 240 -7.81 -4.67 22.13
N TRP A 241 -7.99 -4.03 23.29
CA TRP A 241 -8.48 -2.65 23.37
C TRP A 241 -7.52 -1.68 22.66
N PHE A 242 -6.21 -1.88 22.76
CA PHE A 242 -5.20 -1.05 22.10
C PHE A 242 -5.24 -1.28 20.58
N GLY A 243 -5.40 -2.54 20.16
CA GLY A 243 -5.64 -2.88 18.76
C GLY A 243 -6.88 -2.20 18.17
N SER A 244 -7.98 -2.15 18.93
CA SER A 244 -9.20 -1.48 18.48
C SER A 244 -9.06 0.06 18.39
N MET A 245 -8.22 0.67 19.23
CA MET A 245 -7.89 2.10 19.09
C MET A 245 -7.06 2.35 17.83
N ILE A 246 -6.00 1.57 17.60
CA ILE A 246 -5.14 1.67 16.41
C ILE A 246 -5.98 1.52 15.14
N SER A 247 -6.89 0.55 15.10
CA SER A 247 -7.69 0.29 13.90
C SER A 247 -8.65 1.42 13.57
N ARG A 248 -9.25 2.08 14.57
CA ARG A 248 -10.06 3.28 14.37
C ARG A 248 -9.27 4.43 13.75
N PHE A 249 -8.05 4.68 14.23
CA PHE A 249 -7.17 5.68 13.64
C PHE A 249 -6.74 5.27 12.22
N ALA A 250 -6.45 3.99 11.99
CA ALA A 250 -6.10 3.47 10.68
C ALA A 250 -7.27 3.59 9.67
N ASP A 251 -8.51 3.36 10.10
CA ASP A 251 -9.71 3.51 9.27
C ASP A 251 -10.00 4.99 8.95
N LEU A 252 -9.82 5.88 9.93
CA LEU A 252 -9.89 7.33 9.69
C LEU A 252 -8.82 7.77 8.69
N ALA A 253 -7.58 7.32 8.85
CA ALA A 253 -6.51 7.58 7.89
C ALA A 253 -6.87 7.03 6.49
N GLY A 254 -7.53 5.86 6.42
CA GLY A 254 -8.10 5.29 5.20
C GLY A 254 -9.07 6.22 4.47
N ARG A 255 -9.97 6.88 5.22
CA ARG A 255 -10.90 7.89 4.67
C ARG A 255 -10.18 9.12 4.13
N LEU A 256 -9.02 9.45 4.69
CA LEU A 256 -8.14 10.53 4.21
C LEU A 256 -7.21 10.08 3.06
N GLY A 257 -7.36 8.85 2.58
CA GLY A 257 -6.63 8.29 1.43
C GLY A 257 -5.35 7.53 1.78
N TRP A 258 -5.04 7.33 3.06
CA TRP A 258 -3.87 6.55 3.48
C TRP A 258 -4.15 5.05 3.52
N ARG A 259 -3.27 4.25 2.91
CA ARG A 259 -3.39 2.79 2.92
C ARG A 259 -2.68 2.19 4.14
N SER A 260 -3.38 2.13 5.27
CA SER A 260 -2.86 1.47 6.49
C SER A 260 -3.14 -0.04 6.47
N PRO A 261 -2.15 -0.91 6.78
CA PRO A 261 -2.37 -2.35 6.94
C PRO A 261 -2.97 -2.70 8.31
N LEU A 262 -3.13 -1.71 9.20
CA LEU A 262 -3.68 -1.87 10.55
C LEU A 262 -5.18 -1.54 10.60
N ARG A 263 -5.86 -1.48 9.45
CA ARG A 263 -7.30 -1.24 9.37
C ARG A 263 -8.09 -2.41 9.94
N SER A 264 -9.32 -2.14 10.37
CA SER A 264 -10.20 -3.13 11.01
C SER A 264 -10.37 -4.40 10.19
N THR A 265 -10.53 -4.29 8.87
CA THR A 265 -10.66 -5.45 7.97
C THR A 265 -9.41 -6.34 7.99
N ALA A 266 -8.21 -5.75 7.95
CA ALA A 266 -6.97 -6.52 7.96
C ALA A 266 -6.73 -7.21 9.32
N LEU A 267 -7.07 -6.55 10.42
CA LEU A 267 -7.01 -7.15 11.75
C LEU A 267 -8.00 -8.29 11.91
N ALA A 268 -9.24 -8.14 11.41
CA ALA A 268 -10.25 -9.19 11.45
C ALA A 268 -9.83 -10.42 10.63
N VAL A 269 -9.20 -10.24 9.46
CA VAL A 269 -8.61 -11.36 8.70
C VAL A 269 -7.53 -12.05 9.52
N MET A 270 -6.64 -11.29 10.16
CA MET A 270 -5.55 -11.85 10.97
C MET A 270 -6.03 -12.56 12.23
N GLU A 271 -7.09 -12.07 12.88
CA GLU A 271 -7.72 -12.71 14.04
C GLU A 271 -8.16 -14.16 13.72
N HIS A 272 -8.67 -14.39 12.52
CA HIS A 272 -9.09 -15.71 12.06
C HIS A 272 -7.95 -16.55 11.46
N GLY A 273 -6.76 -15.94 11.28
CA GLY A 273 -5.63 -16.54 10.60
C GLY A 273 -5.77 -16.53 9.07
N VAL A 274 -4.65 -16.81 8.40
CA VAL A 274 -4.57 -16.95 6.95
C VAL A 274 -4.16 -18.38 6.66
N THR A 275 -5.14 -19.29 6.65
CA THR A 275 -4.94 -20.71 6.41
C THR A 275 -5.79 -21.17 5.24
N THR A 276 -5.27 -22.17 4.52
CA THR A 276 -5.97 -22.81 3.40
C THR A 276 -6.68 -24.06 3.91
N GLN A 277 -7.88 -24.32 3.39
CA GLN A 277 -8.69 -25.49 3.73
C GLN A 277 -8.43 -26.64 2.77
N PHE A 278 -7.96 -26.36 1.56
CA PHE A 278 -7.72 -27.36 0.52
C PHE A 278 -6.26 -27.78 0.49
N GLU A 279 -6.01 -29.09 0.39
CA GLU A 279 -4.71 -29.60 -0.03
C GLU A 279 -4.47 -29.13 -1.47
N LEU A 280 -3.27 -28.61 -1.75
CA LEU A 280 -2.87 -28.30 -3.11
C LEU A 280 -3.13 -29.53 -3.98
N PRO A 281 -3.87 -29.42 -5.10
CA PRO A 281 -3.87 -30.52 -6.07
C PRO A 281 -2.43 -30.78 -6.50
N ASP A 282 -2.16 -31.99 -7.00
CA ASP A 282 -0.86 -32.35 -7.55
C ASP A 282 -0.48 -31.34 -8.64
N LEU A 283 0.32 -30.34 -8.25
CA LEU A 283 0.93 -29.43 -9.20
C LEU A 283 1.85 -30.27 -10.10
N PRO A 284 2.01 -29.91 -11.38
CA PRO A 284 2.92 -30.63 -12.28
C PRO A 284 4.27 -30.88 -11.60
N ALA A 285 4.74 -32.13 -11.65
CA ALA A 285 5.88 -32.62 -10.89
C ALA A 285 7.05 -31.62 -10.87
N GLY A 286 7.49 -31.23 -9.66
CA GLY A 286 8.61 -30.29 -9.45
C GLY A 286 8.24 -28.89 -8.94
N HIS A 287 6.96 -28.53 -8.87
CA HIS A 287 6.50 -27.21 -8.39
C HIS A 287 6.05 -27.22 -6.92
N ALA A 288 6.92 -27.67 -6.02
CA ALA A 288 6.65 -27.54 -4.59
C ALA A 288 6.73 -26.05 -4.18
N LEU A 289 5.67 -25.54 -3.54
CA LEU A 289 5.64 -24.16 -3.04
C LEU A 289 6.69 -23.97 -1.94
N ARG A 290 7.47 -22.90 -2.05
CA ARG A 290 8.53 -22.56 -1.10
C ARG A 290 7.96 -22.22 0.28
N THR A 291 8.61 -22.72 1.31
CA THR A 291 8.34 -22.31 2.71
C THR A 291 8.66 -20.83 2.92
N ALA A 292 8.20 -20.26 4.03
CA ALA A 292 8.50 -18.85 4.35
C ALA A 292 10.02 -18.62 4.44
N GLN A 293 10.75 -19.59 5.01
CA GLN A 293 12.20 -19.51 5.15
C GLN A 293 12.91 -19.60 3.80
N GLN A 294 12.45 -20.46 2.89
CA GLN A 294 13.01 -20.56 1.54
C GLN A 294 12.72 -19.30 0.70
N ALA A 295 11.51 -18.74 0.79
CA ALA A 295 11.13 -17.52 0.09
C ALA A 295 12.00 -16.31 0.51
N LEU A 296 12.25 -16.18 1.82
CA LEU A 296 13.15 -15.16 2.38
C LEU A 296 14.61 -15.44 2.04
N GLY A 297 15.05 -16.70 2.11
CA GLY A 297 16.41 -17.12 1.77
C GLY A 297 16.80 -16.88 0.31
N ALA A 298 15.85 -17.05 -0.61
CA ALA A 298 16.04 -16.73 -2.04
C ALA A 298 16.20 -15.21 -2.31
N ASN A 299 15.82 -14.38 -1.34
CA ASN A 299 15.85 -12.93 -1.43
C ASN A 299 16.61 -12.34 -0.23
N PRO A 300 17.94 -12.44 -0.16
CA PRO A 300 18.71 -11.98 0.99
C PRO A 300 18.44 -10.50 1.28
N SER A 301 18.27 -10.16 2.57
CA SER A 301 17.99 -8.79 3.00
C SER A 301 19.20 -7.88 2.80
N GLY A 302 18.92 -6.60 2.58
CA GLY A 302 19.94 -5.54 2.60
C GLY A 302 19.55 -4.39 3.52
N VAL A 303 20.43 -3.38 3.58
CA VAL A 303 20.21 -2.15 4.38
C VAL A 303 18.89 -1.45 3.99
N GLN A 304 18.53 -1.50 2.71
CA GLN A 304 17.27 -0.96 2.21
C GLN A 304 16.03 -1.59 2.86
N ASP A 305 16.06 -2.90 3.16
CA ASP A 305 14.94 -3.62 3.77
C ASP A 305 14.78 -3.23 5.23
N LEU A 306 15.90 -3.02 5.92
CA LEU A 306 15.93 -2.54 7.31
C LEU A 306 15.44 -1.09 7.41
N TRP A 307 15.86 -0.22 6.48
CA TRP A 307 15.37 1.16 6.41
C TRP A 307 13.88 1.19 6.12
N PHE A 308 13.41 0.42 5.13
CA PHE A 308 11.99 0.30 4.84
C PHE A 308 11.22 -0.14 6.09
N ALA A 309 11.64 -1.22 6.75
CA ALA A 309 10.97 -1.76 7.92
C ALA A 309 10.80 -0.72 9.04
N ARG A 310 11.86 0.02 9.35
CA ARG A 310 11.86 1.05 10.41
C ARG A 310 11.05 2.28 10.02
N LEU A 311 11.27 2.79 8.81
CA LEU A 311 10.59 3.98 8.30
C LEU A 311 9.10 3.74 8.08
N TYR A 312 8.68 2.51 7.82
CA TYR A 312 7.28 2.15 7.69
C TYR A 312 6.48 2.49 8.96
N LEU A 313 7.03 2.18 10.15
CA LEU A 313 6.39 2.53 11.44
C LEU A 313 6.55 4.01 11.80
N LEU A 314 7.66 4.64 11.40
CA LEU A 314 7.93 6.05 11.72
C LEU A 314 7.16 7.03 10.83
N LYS A 315 6.80 6.65 9.59
CA LYS A 315 6.08 7.50 8.64
C LYS A 315 4.83 8.18 9.23
N PRO A 316 3.86 7.46 9.84
CA PRO A 316 2.71 8.11 10.44
C PRO A 316 3.08 9.05 11.59
N VAL A 317 4.08 8.70 12.40
CA VAL A 317 4.58 9.55 13.49
C VAL A 317 5.13 10.86 12.91
N VAL A 318 5.97 10.79 11.88
CA VAL A 318 6.52 11.97 11.20
C VAL A 318 5.40 12.87 10.65
N ILE A 319 4.42 12.32 9.93
CA ILE A 319 3.32 13.10 9.36
C ILE A 319 2.47 13.76 10.45
N VAL A 320 2.11 13.03 11.51
CA VAL A 320 1.31 13.57 12.61
C VAL A 320 2.09 14.61 13.41
N SER A 321 3.39 14.41 13.65
CA SER A 321 4.23 15.39 14.32
C SER A 321 4.37 16.69 13.52
N ILE A 322 4.58 16.60 12.20
CA ILE A 322 4.61 17.78 11.32
C ILE A 322 3.25 18.48 11.35
N SER A 323 2.14 17.73 11.19
CA SER A 323 0.79 18.27 11.25
C SER A 323 0.53 19.03 12.56
N ALA A 324 0.83 18.40 13.69
CA ALA A 324 0.65 19.00 15.01
C ALA A 324 1.49 20.27 15.18
N PHE A 325 2.76 20.25 14.73
CA PHE A 325 3.62 21.43 14.78
C PHE A 325 3.01 22.62 14.03
N TRP A 326 2.58 22.44 12.78
CA TRP A 326 1.99 23.49 11.96
C TRP A 326 0.62 23.95 12.46
N PHE A 327 -0.20 23.01 12.91
CA PHE A 327 -1.50 23.35 13.46
C PHE A 327 -1.36 24.18 14.75
N LEU A 328 -0.43 23.81 15.64
CA LEU A 328 -0.16 24.54 16.87
C LEU A 328 0.52 25.89 16.61
N SER A 329 1.45 25.97 15.65
CA SER A 329 2.12 27.23 15.30
C SER A 329 1.15 28.28 14.77
N GLY A 330 0.10 27.86 14.05
CA GLY A 330 -0.95 28.76 13.59
C GLY A 330 -2.05 29.05 14.61
N THR A 331 -2.34 28.13 15.54
CA THR A 331 -3.42 28.32 16.53
C THR A 331 -2.99 29.11 17.76
N PHE A 332 -1.76 28.95 18.25
CA PHE A 332 -1.31 29.65 19.45
C PHE A 332 -1.28 31.18 19.33
N PRO A 333 -0.82 31.79 18.22
CA PRO A 333 -0.86 33.24 18.07
C PRO A 333 -2.29 33.80 17.99
N LEU A 334 -3.30 32.96 17.66
CA LEU A 334 -4.70 33.40 17.62
C LEU A 334 -5.30 33.64 19.02
N ALA A 335 -4.67 33.14 20.09
CA ALA A 335 -5.11 33.41 21.46
C ALA A 335 -4.88 34.88 21.86
N ASP A 336 -3.84 35.52 21.30
CA ASP A 336 -3.55 36.95 21.48
C ASP A 336 -2.89 37.50 20.21
N PRO A 337 -3.69 37.77 19.15
CA PRO A 337 -3.17 38.18 17.84
C PRO A 337 -2.41 39.51 17.91
N SER A 338 -2.85 40.42 18.77
CA SER A 338 -2.22 41.73 18.96
C SER A 338 -0.80 41.59 19.51
N ARG A 339 -0.62 40.73 20.52
CA ARG A 339 0.72 40.45 21.08
C ARG A 339 1.63 39.77 20.06
N ALA A 340 1.10 38.84 19.26
CA ALA A 340 1.87 38.20 18.21
C ALA A 340 2.30 39.19 17.11
N ALA A 341 1.39 40.09 16.71
CA ALA A 341 1.63 41.13 15.71
C ALA A 341 2.67 42.18 16.16
N ALA A 342 2.79 42.44 17.47
CA ALA A 342 3.75 43.38 18.03
C ALA A 342 5.21 43.10 17.62
N HIS A 343 5.54 41.85 17.25
CA HIS A 343 6.87 41.51 16.74
C HIS A 343 7.20 42.14 15.38
N PHE A 344 6.18 42.49 14.58
CA PHE A 344 6.30 43.08 13.24
C PHE A 344 6.10 44.60 13.21
N GLU A 345 5.50 45.20 14.23
CA GLU A 345 5.26 46.64 14.33
C GLU A 345 6.50 47.54 14.13
N PRO A 346 7.74 47.13 14.50
CA PRO A 346 8.93 47.92 14.16
C PRO A 346 9.18 48.09 12.65
N PHE A 347 8.57 47.25 11.80
CA PHE A 347 8.81 47.20 10.37
C PHE A 347 7.62 47.61 9.51
N MET A 348 6.41 47.68 10.10
CA MET A 348 5.17 47.95 9.36
C MET A 348 4.07 48.53 10.26
N THR A 349 2.99 49.04 9.66
CA THR A 349 1.86 49.57 10.43
C THR A 349 1.18 48.47 11.25
N PRO A 350 0.57 48.79 12.41
CA PRO A 350 -0.10 47.79 13.26
C PRO A 350 -1.19 47.00 12.52
N SER A 351 -1.93 47.65 11.63
CA SER A 351 -2.93 47.00 10.78
C SER A 351 -2.33 45.96 9.84
N LEU A 352 -1.17 46.27 9.24
CA LEU A 352 -0.47 45.35 8.34
C LEU A 352 0.20 44.22 9.13
N ALA A 353 0.75 44.50 10.31
CA ALA A 353 1.32 43.49 11.22
C ALA A 353 0.26 42.48 11.67
N LEU A 354 -0.92 42.96 12.07
CA LEU A 354 -2.05 42.11 12.45
C LEU A 354 -2.55 41.28 11.26
N ALA A 355 -2.74 41.91 10.09
CA ALA A 355 -3.19 41.20 8.89
C ALA A 355 -2.19 40.11 8.46
N LEU A 356 -0.89 40.41 8.48
CA LEU A 356 0.16 39.43 8.18
C LEU A 356 0.14 38.28 9.17
N THR A 357 0.04 38.56 10.47
CA THR A 357 -0.02 37.55 11.53
C THR A 357 -1.21 36.60 11.32
N LEU A 358 -2.41 37.15 11.09
CA LEU A 358 -3.60 36.35 10.83
C LEU A 358 -3.48 35.51 9.55
N ALA A 359 -2.89 36.08 8.49
CA ALA A 359 -2.63 35.36 7.25
C ALA A 359 -1.65 34.19 7.45
N THR A 360 -0.54 34.41 8.18
CA THR A 360 0.42 33.36 8.50
C THR A 360 -0.21 32.26 9.37
N CYS A 361 -1.04 32.62 10.35
CA CYS A 361 -1.77 31.63 11.15
C CYS A 361 -2.72 30.77 10.29
N ALA A 362 -3.45 31.39 9.37
CA ALA A 362 -4.35 30.68 8.48
C ALA A 362 -3.60 29.72 7.53
N ILE A 363 -2.45 30.17 6.98
CA ILE A 363 -1.57 29.31 6.17
C ILE A 363 -1.08 28.13 6.99
N ASP A 364 -0.62 28.38 8.22
CA ASP A 364 -0.06 27.35 9.07
C ASP A 364 -1.08 26.26 9.42
N ILE A 365 -2.29 26.67 9.83
CA ILE A 365 -3.41 25.75 10.11
C ILE A 365 -3.80 24.97 8.86
N ALA A 366 -3.92 25.63 7.71
CA ALA A 366 -4.30 24.98 6.46
C ALA A 366 -3.27 23.92 6.06
N LEU A 367 -1.97 24.24 6.14
CA LEU A 367 -0.90 23.28 5.86
C LEU A 367 -0.90 22.12 6.85
N GLY A 368 -1.07 22.40 8.15
CA GLY A 368 -1.18 21.40 9.21
C GLY A 368 -2.34 20.41 9.01
N LEU A 369 -3.45 20.84 8.41
CA LEU A 369 -4.58 19.97 8.07
C LEU A 369 -4.38 19.25 6.72
N LEU A 370 -3.90 19.96 5.69
CA LEU A 370 -3.73 19.42 4.34
C LEU A 370 -2.71 18.28 4.28
N ILE A 371 -1.67 18.31 5.13
CA ILE A 371 -0.68 17.22 5.17
C ILE A 371 -1.30 15.88 5.55
N LEU A 372 -2.37 15.88 6.35
CA LEU A 372 -3.09 14.67 6.78
C LEU A 372 -3.93 14.05 5.65
N ILE A 373 -4.16 14.77 4.55
CA ILE A 373 -4.98 14.31 3.42
C ILE A 373 -4.06 13.83 2.29
N ARG A 374 -4.05 12.51 2.02
CA ARG A 374 -3.02 11.84 1.20
C ARG A 374 -2.76 12.46 -0.18
N PRO A 375 -3.78 12.88 -0.96
CA PRO A 375 -3.56 13.58 -2.24
C PRO A 375 -2.86 14.94 -2.13
N PHE A 376 -3.03 15.64 -1.00
CA PHE A 376 -2.46 16.96 -0.77
C PHE A 376 -1.13 16.92 -0.02
N THR A 377 -0.80 15.83 0.67
CA THR A 377 0.41 15.70 1.49
C THR A 377 1.70 16.17 0.81
N ARG A 378 1.93 15.76 -0.45
CA ARG A 378 3.15 16.17 -1.18
C ARG A 378 3.19 17.69 -1.40
N LYS A 379 2.07 18.28 -1.82
CA LYS A 379 1.95 19.72 -2.06
C LYS A 379 2.07 20.50 -0.75
N ALA A 380 1.45 20.01 0.32
CA ALA A 380 1.55 20.59 1.65
C ALA A 380 3.00 20.59 2.15
N LEU A 381 3.73 19.46 2.05
CA LEU A 381 5.14 19.38 2.44
C LEU A 381 6.03 20.35 1.66
N ILE A 382 5.82 20.48 0.34
CA ILE A 382 6.56 21.45 -0.47
C ILE A 382 6.24 22.88 -0.05
N ALA A 383 4.97 23.20 0.17
CA ALA A 383 4.55 24.53 0.64
C ALA A 383 5.11 24.84 2.04
N MET A 384 5.11 23.87 2.96
CA MET A 384 5.73 23.98 4.28
C MET A 384 7.22 24.30 4.19
N LEU A 385 7.96 23.66 3.27
CA LEU A 385 9.37 23.98 3.03
C LEU A 385 9.54 25.42 2.54
N VAL A 386 8.72 25.87 1.58
CA VAL A 386 8.78 27.25 1.05
C VAL A 386 8.48 28.27 2.14
N VAL A 387 7.41 28.06 2.92
CA VAL A 387 7.00 28.97 3.99
C VAL A 387 8.05 28.99 5.11
N ALA A 388 8.57 27.84 5.54
CA ALA A 388 9.61 27.79 6.57
C ALA A 388 10.91 28.46 6.11
N LEU A 389 11.31 28.30 4.84
CA LEU A 389 12.45 29.03 4.27
C LEU A 389 12.20 30.54 4.22
N SER A 390 10.97 30.95 3.91
CA SER A 390 10.56 32.36 3.90
C SER A 390 10.61 32.96 5.32
N TYR A 391 10.14 32.23 6.33
CA TYR A 391 10.25 32.62 7.74
C TYR A 391 11.71 32.70 8.19
N LEU A 392 12.55 31.74 7.78
CA LEU A 392 13.96 31.74 8.13
C LEU A 392 14.71 32.94 7.51
N LEU A 393 14.45 33.22 6.22
CA LEU A 393 15.02 34.37 5.52
C LEU A 393 14.55 35.69 6.13
N GLY A 394 13.24 35.85 6.31
CA GLY A 394 12.64 37.04 6.92
C GLY A 394 13.13 37.27 8.34
N GLY A 395 13.19 36.21 9.16
CA GLY A 395 13.74 36.26 10.52
C GLY A 395 15.21 36.65 10.54
N THR A 396 16.01 36.14 9.61
CA THR A 396 17.45 36.48 9.50
C THR A 396 17.67 37.94 9.11
N VAL A 397 16.86 38.48 8.21
CA VAL A 397 16.99 39.88 7.74
C VAL A 397 16.43 40.86 8.77
N LEU A 398 15.26 40.57 9.34
CA LEU A 398 14.55 41.51 10.21
C LEU A 398 14.99 41.40 11.68
N LYS A 399 15.35 40.20 12.16
CA LYS A 399 15.76 39.95 13.55
C LYS A 399 16.92 38.95 13.63
N PRO A 400 18.12 39.32 13.15
CA PRO A 400 19.29 38.44 13.17
C PRO A 400 19.65 37.93 14.57
N ASP A 401 19.32 38.68 15.62
CA ASP A 401 19.54 38.30 17.02
C ASP A 401 18.85 36.97 17.41
N LEU A 402 17.77 36.58 16.70
CA LEU A 402 17.07 35.30 16.92
C LEU A 402 17.92 34.05 16.59
N TRP A 403 19.06 34.22 15.93
CA TRP A 403 20.06 33.15 15.79
C TRP A 403 20.81 32.85 17.09
N LEU A 404 21.04 33.88 17.91
CA LEU A 404 21.76 33.81 19.18
C LEU A 404 20.83 33.75 20.39
N ASP A 405 19.53 33.88 20.18
CA ASP A 405 18.52 33.77 21.24
C ASP A 405 18.65 32.42 21.98
N PRO A 406 18.62 32.40 23.33
CA PRO A 406 18.78 31.17 24.11
C PRO A 406 17.77 30.07 23.80
N LEU A 407 16.58 30.43 23.30
CA LEU A 407 15.55 29.48 22.89
C LEU A 407 15.75 28.97 21.46
N GLY A 408 16.69 29.55 20.70
CA GLY A 408 17.11 29.13 19.36
C GLY A 408 15.98 28.96 18.34
N PRO A 409 15.03 29.92 18.21
CA PRO A 409 13.87 29.76 17.35
C PRO A 409 14.23 29.54 15.88
N LEU A 410 15.23 30.25 15.34
CA LEU A 410 15.67 30.07 13.94
C LEU A 410 16.46 28.77 13.73
N VAL A 411 17.29 28.38 14.71
CA VAL A 411 18.07 27.13 14.66
C VAL A 411 17.17 25.90 14.58
N LYS A 412 16.02 25.93 15.28
CA LYS A 412 15.03 24.84 15.28
C LYS A 412 14.31 24.65 13.94
N VAL A 413 14.34 25.63 13.03
CA VAL A 413 13.75 25.51 11.69
C VAL A 413 14.55 24.53 10.83
N LEU A 414 15.88 24.45 11.00
CA LEU A 414 16.76 23.59 10.19
C LEU A 414 16.45 22.07 10.31
N PRO A 415 16.34 21.49 11.54
CA PRO A 415 15.94 20.09 11.67
C PRO A 415 14.50 19.85 11.21
N PHE A 416 13.60 20.84 11.33
CA PHE A 416 12.24 20.76 10.78
C PHE A 416 12.26 20.65 9.24
N LEU A 417 13.03 21.49 8.55
CA LEU A 417 13.19 21.41 7.08
C LEU A 417 13.69 20.02 6.66
N SER A 418 14.67 19.49 7.40
CA SER A 418 15.21 18.15 7.18
C SER A 418 14.12 17.07 7.35
N LEU A 419 13.27 17.18 8.37
CA LEU A 419 12.17 16.26 8.61
C LEU A 419 11.11 16.30 7.48
N CYS A 420 10.82 17.47 6.93
CA CYS A 420 9.94 17.60 5.76
C CYS A 420 10.54 16.93 4.51
N VAL A 421 11.85 17.05 4.30
CA VAL A 421 12.54 16.36 3.20
C VAL A 421 12.50 14.84 3.39
N VAL A 422 12.72 14.35 4.62
CA VAL A 422 12.57 12.92 4.96
C VAL A 422 11.14 12.46 4.69
N ALA A 423 10.14 13.23 5.12
CA ALA A 423 8.72 12.92 4.88
C ALA A 423 8.40 12.82 3.39
N LEU A 424 8.95 13.72 2.55
CA LEU A 424 8.82 13.66 1.09
C LEU A 424 9.48 12.42 0.49
N ALA A 425 10.67 12.05 0.99
CA ALA A 425 11.43 10.90 0.49
C ALA A 425 10.72 9.56 0.74
N ILE A 426 10.00 9.44 1.87
CA ILE A 426 9.27 8.21 2.26
C ILE A 426 7.78 8.24 1.89
N LEU A 427 7.32 9.28 1.19
CA LEU A 427 5.90 9.48 0.92
C LEU A 427 5.32 8.44 -0.05
N ASP A 428 6.11 8.03 -1.04
CA ASP A 428 5.67 7.09 -2.07
C ASP A 428 5.49 5.67 -1.49
N GLU A 429 4.46 4.98 -1.98
CA GLU A 429 4.06 3.65 -1.50
C GLU A 429 4.35 2.55 -2.54
N ARG A 430 4.81 2.93 -3.75
CA ARG A 430 5.02 2.04 -4.92
C ARG A 430 6.09 2.52 -5.88
#